data_AF-A0A661TUP6-F1
#
_entry.id   AF-A0A661TUP6-F1
#
_cell.length_a   1.000
_cell.length_b   1.000
_cell.length_c   1.000
_cell.angle_alpha   90.00
_cell.angle_beta   90.00
_cell.angle_gamma   90.00
#
_symmetry.space_group_name_H-M   'P 1'
#
loop_
_entity.id
_entity.type
_entity.pdbx_description
1 polymer ?
#
loop_
_entity_poly.entity_id
_entity_poly.type
_entity_poly.pdbx_seq_one_letter_code
_entity_poly.pdbx_strand_id
1 'polypeptide(L)'
;GRYNIMCLEDAVCAGILVEGIIEQSDCYRYEMDSVIISMQLYDECRNEILGMLKKSQHGRYLTSLGYGRDLEFSAKVDSTDIVPYIADDRVVIGLQ
;
A
#
# COMPACT_ATOMS: atom_id res chain seq x y z
N GLY A 1 -6.34 -6.24 -4.25
CA GLY A 1 -7.75 -5.91 -4.53
C GLY A 1 -8.65 -6.92 -3.84
N ARG A 2 -9.96 -6.85 -4.06
CA ARG A 2 -10.93 -7.77 -3.43
C ARG A 2 -11.93 -8.30 -4.45
N TYR A 3 -12.02 -9.62 -4.62
CA TYR A 3 -12.94 -10.28 -5.55
C TYR A 3 -12.87 -9.72 -6.99
N ASN A 4 -11.65 -9.53 -7.51
CA ASN A 4 -11.37 -8.89 -8.82
C ASN A 4 -11.80 -7.42 -8.93
N ILE A 5 -12.14 -6.76 -7.82
CA ILE A 5 -12.44 -5.33 -7.75
C ILE A 5 -11.20 -4.60 -7.22
N MET A 6 -10.93 -3.44 -7.82
CA MET A 6 -9.90 -2.52 -7.35
C MET A 6 -10.21 -2.05 -5.91
N CYS A 7 -9.17 -1.97 -5.11
CA CYS A 7 -9.21 -1.41 -3.75
C CYS A 7 -8.37 -0.14 -3.72
N LEU A 8 -8.92 0.94 -3.15
CA LEU A 8 -8.22 2.22 -3.04
C LEU A 8 -6.91 2.07 -2.26
N GLU A 9 -6.97 1.37 -1.12
CA GLU A 9 -5.83 1.13 -0.25
C GLU A 9 -4.67 0.39 -0.95
N ASP A 10 -4.98 -0.59 -1.82
CA ASP A 10 -3.97 -1.35 -2.54
C ASP A 10 -3.31 -0.52 -3.64
N ALA A 11 -4.09 0.33 -4.34
CA ALA A 11 -3.56 1.23 -5.36
C ALA A 11 -2.68 2.31 -4.73
N VAL A 12 -3.07 2.87 -3.59
CA VAL A 12 -2.23 3.81 -2.84
C VAL A 12 -0.95 3.13 -2.35
N CYS A 13 -1.04 1.92 -1.81
CA CYS A 13 0.13 1.15 -1.37
C CYS A 13 1.10 0.89 -2.53
N ALA A 14 0.60 0.57 -3.72
CA ALA A 14 1.43 0.46 -4.93
C ALA A 14 2.15 1.77 -5.26
N GLY A 15 1.49 2.93 -5.09
CA GLY A 15 2.11 4.25 -5.24
C GLY A 15 3.28 4.47 -4.28
N ILE A 16 3.10 4.12 -3.00
CA ILE A 16 4.18 4.19 -1.98
C ILE A 16 5.40 3.37 -2.42
N LEU A 17 5.19 2.13 -2.87
CA LEU A 17 6.28 1.25 -3.31
C LEU A 17 7.01 1.81 -4.54
N VAL A 18 6.26 2.39 -5.48
CA VAL A 18 6.84 3.00 -6.69
C VAL A 18 7.65 4.24 -6.33
N GLU A 19 7.17 5.10 -5.42
CA GLU A 19 7.95 6.24 -4.92
C GLU A 19 9.29 5.77 -4.34
N GLY A 20 9.27 4.76 -3.47
CA GLY A 20 10.50 4.19 -2.89
C GLY A 20 11.47 3.61 -3.92
N ILE A 21 10.97 2.99 -4.99
CA ILE A 21 11.81 2.49 -6.10
C ILE A 21 12.44 3.66 -6.88
N ILE A 22 11.68 4.71 -7.15
CA ILE A 22 12.17 5.91 -7.88
C ILE A 22 13.24 6.62 -7.07
N GLU A 23 13.04 6.80 -5.76
CA GLU A 23 14.02 7.45 -4.88
C GLU A 23 15.36 6.72 -4.84
N GLN A 24 15.37 5.41 -5.10
CA GLN A 24 16.57 4.57 -5.14
C GLN A 24 17.13 4.33 -6.55
N SER A 25 16.51 4.89 -7.59
CA SER A 25 16.88 4.63 -8.98
C SER A 25 16.99 5.90 -9.83
N ASP A 26 18.20 6.19 -10.30
CA ASP A 26 18.46 7.33 -11.19
C ASP A 26 17.82 7.18 -12.59
N CYS A 27 17.38 5.97 -12.96
CA CYS A 27 16.95 5.66 -14.33
C CYS A 27 15.53 5.09 -14.44
N TYR A 28 14.80 4.88 -13.34
CA TYR A 28 13.47 4.31 -13.41
C TYR A 28 12.48 5.31 -14.04
N ARG A 29 11.86 4.89 -15.15
CA ARG A 29 10.78 5.60 -15.80
C ARG A 29 9.59 4.66 -15.91
N TYR A 30 8.41 5.16 -15.58
CA TYR A 30 7.16 4.42 -15.70
C TYR A 30 6.23 5.14 -16.69
N GLU A 31 5.66 4.36 -17.61
CA GLU A 31 4.70 4.85 -18.60
C GLU A 31 3.36 4.10 -18.51
N MET A 32 3.26 3.10 -17.62
CA MET A 32 2.05 2.31 -17.44
C MET A 32 0.98 3.12 -16.70
N ASP A 33 -0.22 3.20 -17.27
CA ASP A 33 -1.37 3.90 -16.67
C ASP A 33 -1.64 3.47 -15.22
N SER A 34 -1.49 2.18 -14.92
CA SER A 34 -1.68 1.66 -13.57
C SER A 34 -0.70 2.28 -12.56
N VAL A 35 0.54 2.53 -12.97
CA VAL A 35 1.54 3.18 -12.12
C VAL A 35 1.22 4.66 -11.98
N ILE A 36 0.86 5.34 -13.07
CA ILE A 36 0.47 6.75 -13.05
C ILE A 36 -0.71 6.97 -12.09
N ILE A 37 -1.76 6.15 -12.21
CA ILE A 37 -2.94 6.20 -11.33
C ILE A 37 -2.56 5.95 -9.88
N SER A 38 -1.73 4.94 -9.62
CA SER A 38 -1.30 4.60 -8.24
C SER A 38 -0.50 5.73 -7.60
N MET A 39 0.41 6.36 -8.36
CA MET A 39 1.19 7.52 -7.90
C MET A 39 0.29 8.73 -7.64
N GLN A 40 -0.66 9.04 -8.54
CA GLN A 40 -1.62 10.14 -8.34
C GLN A 40 -2.48 9.93 -7.09
N LEU A 41 -3.01 8.72 -6.88
CA LEU A 41 -3.79 8.39 -5.69
C LEU A 41 -2.95 8.50 -4.42
N TYR A 42 -1.68 8.08 -4.46
CA TYR A 42 -0.78 8.24 -3.33
C TYR A 42 -0.50 9.72 -3.05
N ASP A 43 -0.14 10.53 -4.06
CA ASP A 43 0.12 11.95 -3.90
C ASP A 43 -1.05 12.72 -3.26
N GLU A 44 -2.29 12.36 -3.62
CA GLU A 44 -3.50 12.95 -3.04
C GLU A 44 -3.66 12.67 -1.54
N CYS A 45 -3.17 11.52 -1.05
CA CYS A 45 -3.44 11.07 0.32
C CYS A 45 -2.19 10.82 1.19
N ARG A 46 -0.98 11.09 0.69
CA ARG A 46 0.30 10.82 1.38
C ARG A 46 0.40 11.40 2.79
N ASN A 47 -0.27 12.54 3.04
CA ASN A 47 -0.30 13.20 4.33
C ASN A 47 -1.45 12.74 5.25
N GLU A 48 -2.38 11.92 4.75
CA GLU A 48 -3.59 11.48 5.47
C GLU A 48 -3.93 9.99 5.19
N ILE A 49 -2.94 9.09 5.15
CA ILE A 49 -3.13 7.66 4.83
C ILE A 49 -4.21 6.99 5.70
N LEU A 50 -4.21 7.23 7.01
CA LEU A 50 -5.25 6.70 7.90
C LEU A 50 -6.64 7.26 7.54
N GLY A 51 -6.72 8.53 7.16
CA GLY A 51 -7.96 9.15 6.69
C GLY A 51 -8.47 8.49 5.41
N MET A 52 -7.56 8.22 4.46
CA MET A 52 -7.87 7.48 3.24
C MET A 52 -8.37 6.07 3.55
N LEU A 53 -7.68 5.31 4.41
CA LEU A 53 -8.10 3.97 4.82
C LEU A 53 -9.51 3.99 5.43
N LYS A 54 -9.79 4.92 6.35
CA LYS A 54 -11.13 5.09 6.95
C LYS A 54 -12.22 5.44 5.92
N LYS A 55 -11.87 6.14 4.84
CA LYS A 55 -12.76 6.50 3.73
C LYS A 55 -12.88 5.40 2.68
N SER A 56 -12.03 4.38 2.66
CA SER A 56 -12.10 3.29 1.68
C SER A 56 -13.30 2.37 1.94
N GLN A 57 -13.79 1.68 0.89
CA GLN A 57 -14.87 0.69 1.05
C GLN A 57 -14.47 -0.40 2.06
N HIS A 58 -13.23 -0.89 1.96
CA HIS A 58 -12.74 -1.93 2.85
C HIS A 58 -12.51 -1.42 4.28
N GLY A 59 -11.97 -0.22 4.45
CA GLY A 59 -11.75 0.34 5.78
C GLY A 59 -13.04 0.70 6.51
N ARG A 60 -14.08 1.20 5.80
CA ARG A 60 -15.42 1.35 6.39
C ARG A 60 -16.00 0.00 6.84
N TYR A 61 -15.81 -1.04 6.03
CA TYR A 61 -16.22 -2.40 6.39
C TYR A 61 -15.50 -2.92 7.64
N LEU A 62 -14.17 -2.81 7.71
CA LEU A 62 -13.40 -3.22 8.88
C LEU A 62 -13.78 -2.43 10.13
N THR A 63 -13.96 -1.11 10.00
CA THR A 63 -14.44 -0.26 11.11
C THR A 63 -15.81 -0.72 11.60
N SER A 64 -16.73 -1.09 10.71
CA SER A 64 -18.06 -1.60 11.09
C SER A 64 -18.02 -2.92 11.87
N LEU A 65 -16.93 -3.68 11.75
CA LEU A 65 -16.68 -4.92 12.49
C LEU A 65 -15.90 -4.70 13.80
N GLY A 66 -15.54 -3.45 14.12
CA GLY A 66 -14.73 -3.12 15.31
C GLY A 66 -13.21 -3.17 15.08
N TYR A 67 -12.74 -3.40 13.85
CA TYR A 67 -11.31 -3.49 13.50
C TYR A 67 -10.68 -2.14 13.16
N GLY A 68 -11.14 -1.04 13.78
CA GLY A 68 -10.60 0.30 13.51
C GLY A 68 -9.11 0.45 13.86
N ARG A 69 -8.63 -0.28 14.88
CA ARG A 69 -7.22 -0.30 15.29
C ARG A 69 -6.30 -0.93 14.24
N ASP A 70 -6.82 -1.86 13.44
CA ASP A 70 -6.03 -2.48 12.37
C ASP A 70 -5.76 -1.47 11.26
N LEU A 71 -6.67 -0.52 11.01
CA LEU A 71 -6.42 0.58 10.09
C LEU A 71 -5.33 1.52 10.61
N GLU A 72 -5.32 1.81 11.91
CA GLU A 72 -4.28 2.64 12.53
C GLU A 72 -2.90 1.98 12.46
N PHE A 73 -2.84 0.66 12.62
CA PHE A 73 -1.60 -0.10 12.47
C PHE A 73 -1.13 -0.11 11.01
N SER A 74 -2.01 -0.46 10.08
CA SER A 74 -1.69 -0.55 8.64
C SER A 74 -1.38 0.79 7.99
N ALA A 75 -1.76 1.92 8.60
CA ALA A 75 -1.42 3.25 8.11
C ALA A 75 0.04 3.66 8.35
N LYS A 76 0.81 2.89 9.13
CA LYS A 76 2.20 3.21 9.45
C LYS A 76 3.10 2.84 8.28
N VAL A 77 3.62 3.86 7.60
CA VAL A 77 4.66 3.73 6.58
C VAL A 77 6.01 3.46 7.25
N ASP A 78 6.83 2.60 6.64
CA ASP A 78 8.18 2.21 7.11
C ASP A 78 8.22 1.73 8.57
N SER A 79 7.23 0.93 8.96
CA SER A 79 7.12 0.40 10.33
C SER A 79 8.01 -0.82 10.60
N THR A 80 8.66 -1.39 9.57
CA THR A 80 9.53 -2.56 9.66
C THR A 80 10.55 -2.59 8.53
N ASP A 81 11.75 -3.11 8.82
CA ASP A 81 12.83 -3.33 7.84
C ASP A 81 12.80 -4.75 7.22
N ILE A 82 11.75 -5.52 7.49
CA ILE A 82 11.62 -6.91 7.00
C ILE A 82 10.96 -6.93 5.64
N VAL A 83 11.61 -7.58 4.66
CA VAL A 83 11.01 -7.87 3.35
C VAL A 83 10.73 -9.38 3.26
N PRO A 84 9.48 -9.83 3.41
CA PRO A 84 9.14 -11.24 3.28
C PRO A 84 9.27 -11.71 1.82
N TYR A 85 9.65 -12.98 1.62
CA TYR A 85 9.70 -13.61 0.31
C TYR A 85 9.10 -15.02 0.34
N ILE A 86 8.73 -15.55 -0.83
CA ILE A 86 8.18 -16.89 -0.98
C ILE A 86 9.30 -17.88 -1.30
N ALA A 87 9.37 -18.97 -0.52
CA ALA A 87 10.25 -20.12 -0.77
C ALA A 87 9.48 -21.42 -0.54
N ASP A 88 9.44 -22.30 -1.55
CA ASP A 88 8.81 -23.63 -1.50
C ASP A 88 7.42 -23.63 -0.83
N ASP A 89 6.55 -22.69 -1.24
CA ASP A 89 5.19 -22.47 -0.72
C ASP A 89 5.08 -21.88 0.69
N ARG A 90 6.15 -21.31 1.24
CA ARG A 90 6.15 -20.63 2.55
C ARG A 90 6.55 -19.17 2.44
N VAL A 91 5.95 -18.33 3.28
CA VAL A 91 6.41 -16.96 3.52
C VAL A 91 7.54 -17.02 4.53
N VAL A 92 8.72 -16.56 4.13
CA VAL A 92 9.93 -16.54 4.95
C VAL A 92 10.38 -15.10 5.17
N ILE A 93 10.95 -14.83 6.34
CA ILE A 93 11.54 -13.53 6.68
C ILE A 93 12.83 -13.35 5.87
N GLY A 94 12.88 -12.35 5.01
CA GLY A 94 14.12 -11.82 4.47
C GLY A 94 14.69 -10.78 5.43
N LEU A 95 15.91 -11.01 5.90
CA LEU A 95 16.71 -9.95 6.50
C LEU A 95 17.56 -9.35 5.36
N GLN A 96 17.53 -8.02 5.22
CA GLN A 96 18.48 -7.30 4.38
C GLN A 96 19.90 -7.46 4.94
#